data_AF-A0A2E5XHZ4-F1
#
_entry.id   AF-A0A2E5XHZ4-F1
#
_cell.length_a   1.000
_cell.length_b   1.000
_cell.length_c   1.000
_cell.angle_alpha   90.00
_cell.angle_beta   90.00
_cell.angle_gamma   90.00
#
_symmetry.space_group_name_H-M   'P 1'
#
loop_
_entity.id
_entity.type
_entity.pdbx_description
1 polymer ?
#
loop_
_entity_poly.entity_id
_entity_poly.type
_entity_poly.pdbx_seq_one_letter_code
_entity_poly.pdbx_strand_id
1 'polypeptide(L)'
;MMRVRRHEPLPPCRPGTMSLEPEEFGPRFRVLDTECTETTYRGLKKNLVEHCRAWGERPLAIDFTNVHIVALRQRDADFRRGTDSMDLFIPDSMVLTWAVNWRGGRMPDRGYGPRFLSYMIEQSPAHLRHYFLGASQACLDQLLVRIEERNPDFKVVGSHHGYFGPAEEEQVLEEVNAAEPDLVWVGLGTPRQQEWIHRFQARVRGGALLAVGFAFDVNAGTKRDAPPWMQKTGLTWLYRLSQEPRRLWKRYLFYNTVFLRGLLLQRMREGRPPRRDTPEDQEEIPLPGTIIPESEDTPRRCNVLGVGISVIDLEQGAKVVVTGSDRPGKSGYVTVTGVHGVMESQRDPELRRIHNRSFLTTPDGMPMVWVGKWNGCGEIDRVYGPDLMLQVIQATANTGRKHFFFGGKEGVAQELGERMQSWFPGTEVAGVFCPPFRPLTEEEEQDLADCLRKTKPHFFWVGLSTPKQERFMHDFLARHADLCEGWDHGLIMLGVGAAFDFHTGRVTQAPRWMQRRGLEWFFRLCQEPRRLWRRYSINNTGFIFAILPQLMNLKKYPIEK
;
A
#
# COMPACT_ATOMS: atom_id res chain seq x y z
N MET A 1 41.11 51.56 30.39
CA MET A 1 41.95 50.54 29.71
C MET A 1 41.52 49.15 30.16
N MET A 2 40.59 48.51 29.45
CA MET A 2 40.22 47.10 29.67
C MET A 2 40.77 46.28 28.49
N ARG A 3 41.58 45.28 28.80
CA ARG A 3 42.23 44.40 27.81
C ARG A 3 41.18 43.54 27.11
N VAL A 4 41.02 43.76 25.80
CA VAL A 4 40.37 42.83 24.87
C VAL A 4 41.15 41.52 24.89
N ARG A 5 40.55 40.42 25.37
CA ARG A 5 41.08 39.07 25.14
C ARG A 5 40.88 38.77 23.66
N ARG A 6 41.96 38.80 22.89
CA ARG A 6 41.99 38.20 21.55
C ARG A 6 41.76 36.69 21.74
N HIS A 7 40.68 36.17 21.16
CA HIS A 7 40.56 34.73 20.96
C HIS A 7 41.69 34.31 20.02
N GLU A 8 42.55 33.41 20.48
CA GLU A 8 43.51 32.73 19.60
C GLU A 8 42.72 31.94 18.54
N PRO A 9 43.09 32.03 17.25
CA PRO A 9 42.56 31.10 16.27
C PRO A 9 43.01 29.69 16.66
N LEU A 10 42.06 28.75 16.69
CA LEU A 10 42.36 27.33 16.83
C LEU A 10 43.41 26.93 15.78
N PRO A 11 44.38 26.06 16.13
CA PRO A 11 45.44 25.69 15.20
C PRO A 11 44.82 25.02 13.96
N PRO A 12 45.36 25.26 12.75
CA PRO A 12 44.91 24.53 11.57
C PRO A 12 45.15 23.03 11.80
N CYS A 13 44.07 22.26 11.85
CA CYS A 13 44.18 20.80 11.82
C CYS A 13 44.97 20.41 10.57
N ARG A 14 46.02 19.60 10.77
CA ARG A 14 46.79 19.02 9.67
C ARG A 14 45.83 18.29 8.72
N PRO A 15 46.04 18.32 7.39
CA PRO A 15 45.24 17.58 6.44
C PRO A 15 45.47 16.07 6.65
N GLY A 16 44.70 15.50 7.58
CA GLY A 16 44.51 14.07 7.71
C GLY A 16 43.34 13.70 6.82
N THR A 17 43.63 12.92 5.78
CA THR A 17 42.67 12.32 4.86
C THR A 17 41.62 11.50 5.61
N MET A 18 40.47 12.12 5.90
CA MET A 18 39.21 11.43 6.12
C MET A 18 38.15 12.14 5.30
N SER A 19 38.09 11.82 4.00
CA SER A 19 36.85 11.98 3.25
C SER A 19 35.85 11.03 3.90
N LEU A 20 34.81 11.56 4.56
CA LEU A 20 33.70 10.73 5.02
C LEU A 20 33.08 10.12 3.76
N GLU A 21 33.25 8.81 3.58
CA GLU A 21 32.71 8.15 2.41
C GLU A 21 31.17 8.25 2.43
N PRO A 22 30.53 8.47 1.27
CA PRO A 22 29.08 8.41 1.05
C PRO A 22 28.30 7.31 1.81
N GLU A 23 28.98 6.24 2.20
CA GLU A 23 28.50 5.04 2.91
C GLU A 23 28.33 5.26 4.43
N GLU A 24 29.03 6.21 5.02
CA GLU A 24 28.96 6.53 6.46
C GLU A 24 27.65 7.24 6.85
N PHE A 25 26.97 7.85 5.88
CA PHE A 25 25.64 8.45 6.05
C PHE A 25 24.51 7.44 6.14
N GLY A 26 24.81 6.19 5.81
CA GLY A 26 23.91 5.05 5.91
C GLY A 26 23.75 4.33 4.57
N PRO A 27 23.10 3.15 4.60
CA PRO A 27 22.89 2.34 3.40
C PRO A 27 22.07 3.08 2.34
N ARG A 28 22.39 2.83 1.07
CA ARG A 28 21.71 3.43 -0.09
C ARG A 28 20.83 2.40 -0.78
N PHE A 29 19.64 2.85 -1.18
CA PHE A 29 18.66 2.02 -1.83
C PHE A 29 18.17 2.70 -3.11
N ARG A 30 18.41 2.05 -4.24
CA ARG A 30 17.96 2.52 -5.54
C ARG A 30 16.45 2.49 -5.68
N VAL A 31 15.82 3.66 -5.66
CA VAL A 31 14.41 3.87 -6.01
C VAL A 31 14.37 4.52 -7.38
N LEU A 32 13.99 3.76 -8.41
CA LEU A 32 14.14 4.13 -9.82
C LEU A 32 15.60 4.45 -10.16
N ASP A 33 15.86 5.70 -10.53
CA ASP A 33 17.16 6.23 -10.93
C ASP A 33 17.80 7.10 -9.82
N THR A 34 17.32 6.96 -8.58
CA THR A 34 17.75 7.75 -7.43
C THR A 34 18.20 6.83 -6.29
N GLU A 35 19.43 7.01 -5.82
CA GLU A 35 20.00 6.30 -4.66
C GLU A 35 19.55 6.99 -3.37
N CYS A 36 18.48 6.50 -2.75
CA CYS A 36 17.95 7.05 -1.52
C CYS A 36 18.74 6.56 -0.30
N THR A 37 19.17 7.48 0.57
CA THR A 37 19.97 7.14 1.76
C THR A 37 19.06 6.90 2.97
N GLU A 38 19.22 5.73 3.60
CA GLU A 38 18.62 5.44 4.89
C GLU A 38 19.34 6.22 5.99
N THR A 39 18.59 7.02 6.76
CA THR A 39 19.15 7.75 7.90
C THR A 39 18.08 8.11 8.93
N THR A 40 18.51 8.61 10.09
CA THR A 40 17.66 9.21 11.13
C THR A 40 18.06 10.66 11.36
N TYR A 41 17.22 11.49 11.97
CA TYR A 41 17.61 12.87 12.29
C TYR A 41 18.85 12.94 13.19
N ARG A 42 18.97 12.04 14.16
CA ARG A 42 20.13 11.93 15.04
C ARG A 42 21.38 11.54 14.25
N GLY A 43 21.29 10.53 13.40
CA GLY A 43 22.39 10.06 12.56
C GLY A 43 22.85 11.12 11.57
N LEU A 44 21.91 11.72 10.82
CA LEU A 44 22.20 12.78 9.86
C LEU A 44 22.85 14.00 10.53
N LYS A 45 22.35 14.44 11.70
CA LYS A 45 22.98 15.52 12.47
C LYS A 45 24.41 15.17 12.87
N LYS A 46 24.62 13.98 13.45
CA LYS A 46 25.94 13.53 13.91
C LYS A 46 26.95 13.62 12.76
N ASN A 47 26.61 13.02 11.62
CA ASN A 47 27.50 12.96 10.47
C ASN A 47 27.74 14.34 9.84
N LEU A 48 26.72 15.22 9.80
CA LEU A 48 26.90 16.60 9.36
C LEU A 48 27.87 17.37 10.27
N VAL A 49 27.72 17.25 11.59
CA VAL A 49 28.61 17.91 12.56
C VAL A 49 30.04 17.40 12.44
N GLU A 50 30.22 16.08 12.24
CA GLU A 50 31.53 15.47 12.02
C GLU A 50 32.15 15.94 10.69
N HIS A 51 31.36 15.99 9.61
CA HIS A 51 31.80 16.49 8.31
C HIS A 51 32.26 17.95 8.37
N CYS A 52 31.47 18.82 9.00
CA CYS A 52 31.82 20.23 9.17
C CYS A 52 33.06 20.45 10.05
N ARG A 53 33.47 19.47 10.88
CA ARG A 53 34.72 19.53 11.66
C ARG A 53 35.95 19.11 10.85
N ALA A 54 35.76 18.27 9.83
CA ALA A 54 36.85 17.68 9.05
C ALA A 54 37.35 18.56 7.90
N TRP A 55 36.61 19.59 7.47
CA TRP A 55 36.94 20.53 6.36
C TRP A 55 37.67 19.84 5.20
N GLY A 56 37.05 18.79 4.63
CA GLY A 56 37.56 18.07 3.47
C GLY A 56 37.03 18.65 2.15
N GLU A 57 37.95 19.07 1.28
CA GLU A 57 37.91 19.38 -0.17
C GLU A 57 36.66 20.02 -0.84
N ARG A 58 35.41 19.66 -0.54
CA ARG A 58 34.19 20.30 -1.08
C ARG A 58 32.96 20.15 -0.17
N PRO A 59 32.00 21.10 -0.19
CA PRO A 59 30.74 20.99 0.55
C PRO A 59 29.91 19.78 0.12
N LEU A 60 29.26 19.12 1.08
CA LEU A 60 28.30 18.05 0.84
C LEU A 60 26.95 18.60 0.33
N ALA A 61 26.42 18.06 -0.75
CA ALA A 61 25.09 18.42 -1.27
C ALA A 61 24.04 17.38 -0.88
N ILE A 62 23.00 17.82 -0.15
CA ILE A 62 21.94 16.97 0.38
C ILE A 62 20.58 17.43 -0.15
N ASP A 63 19.84 16.54 -0.78
CA ASP A 63 18.47 16.78 -1.24
C ASP A 63 17.45 16.06 -0.35
N PHE A 64 16.57 16.83 0.30
CA PHE A 64 15.36 16.30 0.95
C PHE A 64 14.34 15.90 -0.11
N THR A 65 14.51 14.66 -0.57
CA THR A 65 13.98 14.15 -1.82
C THR A 65 12.57 13.64 -1.63
N ASN A 66 11.66 14.10 -2.49
CA ASN A 66 10.29 13.63 -2.52
C ASN A 66 9.95 13.00 -3.88
N VAL A 67 8.79 12.34 -3.97
CA VAL A 67 8.32 11.63 -5.17
C VAL A 67 8.42 12.47 -6.46
N HIS A 68 8.18 13.78 -6.38
CA HIS A 68 8.28 14.66 -7.56
C HIS A 68 9.69 14.74 -8.11
N ILE A 69 10.71 14.83 -7.24
CA ILE A 69 12.12 14.92 -7.63
C ILE A 69 12.55 13.62 -8.29
N VAL A 70 12.19 12.46 -7.71
CA VAL A 70 12.49 11.16 -8.30
C VAL A 70 11.80 10.98 -9.67
N ALA A 71 10.54 11.42 -9.79
CA ALA A 71 9.82 11.36 -11.06
C ALA A 71 10.40 12.31 -12.12
N LEU A 72 10.87 13.50 -11.73
CA LEU A 72 11.56 14.44 -12.61
C LEU A 72 12.88 13.85 -13.10
N ARG A 73 13.71 13.28 -12.21
CA ARG A 73 14.96 12.59 -12.59
C ARG A 73 14.74 11.47 -13.61
N GLN A 74 13.58 10.81 -13.57
CA GLN A 74 13.23 9.78 -14.55
C GLN A 74 12.81 10.35 -15.92
N ARG A 75 12.16 11.51 -15.95
CA ARG A 75 11.52 12.07 -17.15
C ARG A 75 12.35 13.14 -17.86
N ASP A 76 13.20 13.82 -17.11
CA ASP A 76 13.95 14.98 -17.55
C ASP A 76 15.45 14.70 -17.37
N ALA A 77 16.14 14.52 -18.50
CA ALA A 77 17.55 14.18 -18.53
C ALA A 77 18.44 15.37 -18.09
N ASP A 78 18.02 16.61 -18.34
CA ASP A 78 18.73 17.80 -17.87
C ASP A 78 18.64 17.90 -16.35
N PHE A 79 17.43 17.72 -15.80
CA PHE A 79 17.23 17.70 -14.36
C PHE A 79 17.99 16.55 -13.69
N ARG A 80 18.06 15.37 -14.32
CA ARG A 80 18.86 14.23 -13.83
C ARG A 80 20.34 14.60 -13.77
N ARG A 81 20.91 15.12 -14.86
CA ARG A 81 22.32 15.57 -14.90
C ARG A 81 22.62 16.60 -13.83
N GLY A 82 21.75 17.60 -13.68
CA GLY A 82 21.90 18.64 -12.66
C GLY A 82 21.75 18.14 -11.22
N THR A 83 21.17 16.95 -11.00
CA THR A 83 21.03 16.37 -9.67
C THR A 83 22.01 15.22 -9.39
N ASP A 84 22.75 14.73 -10.39
CA ASP A 84 23.77 13.68 -10.20
C ASP A 84 24.98 14.15 -9.38
N SER A 85 25.16 15.48 -9.22
CA SER A 85 26.14 16.04 -8.28
C SER A 85 25.67 16.02 -6.82
N MET A 86 24.42 15.68 -6.53
CA MET A 86 23.94 15.55 -5.15
C MET A 86 24.56 14.32 -4.49
N ASP A 87 25.15 14.52 -3.32
CA ASP A 87 25.83 13.45 -2.60
C ASP A 87 24.84 12.55 -1.85
N LEU A 88 23.72 13.11 -1.37
CA LEU A 88 22.70 12.39 -0.59
C LEU A 88 21.27 12.74 -1.03
N PHE A 89 20.44 11.72 -1.23
CA PHE A 89 18.99 11.87 -1.42
C PHE A 89 18.26 11.32 -0.20
N ILE A 90 17.83 12.19 0.70
CA ILE A 90 17.12 11.81 1.93
C ILE A 90 15.63 11.62 1.64
N PRO A 91 15.02 10.46 1.92
CA PRO A 91 13.59 10.24 1.70
C PRO A 91 12.70 11.15 2.55
N ASP A 92 12.21 12.25 1.97
CA ASP A 92 11.34 13.25 2.62
C ASP A 92 9.88 12.83 2.69
N SER A 93 9.45 11.90 1.85
CA SER A 93 8.07 11.44 1.74
C SER A 93 7.89 10.01 2.21
N MET A 94 6.78 9.71 2.91
CA MET A 94 6.46 8.36 3.38
C MET A 94 6.49 7.31 2.26
N VAL A 95 6.09 7.68 1.05
CA VAL A 95 6.11 6.79 -0.11
C VAL A 95 7.53 6.36 -0.48
N LEU A 96 8.52 7.27 -0.39
CA LEU A 96 9.92 6.92 -0.60
C LEU A 96 10.48 6.10 0.55
N THR A 97 10.11 6.43 1.79
CA THR A 97 10.45 5.62 2.97
C THR A 97 9.95 4.18 2.81
N TRP A 98 8.72 3.98 2.34
CA TRP A 98 8.18 2.65 2.04
C TRP A 98 8.96 1.98 0.90
N ALA A 99 9.28 2.71 -0.18
CA ALA A 99 10.05 2.18 -1.30
C ALA A 99 11.48 1.75 -0.91
N VAL A 100 12.10 2.46 0.03
CA VAL A 100 13.41 2.13 0.64
C VAL A 100 13.26 0.89 1.54
N ASN A 101 12.29 0.89 2.46
CA ASN A 101 12.08 -0.24 3.37
C ASN A 101 11.71 -1.53 2.64
N TRP A 102 10.96 -1.44 1.55
CA TRP A 102 10.67 -2.58 0.68
C TRP A 102 11.91 -3.20 0.02
N ARG A 103 13.02 -2.46 -0.04
CA ARG A 103 14.32 -2.90 -0.57
C ARG A 103 15.28 -3.34 0.51
N GLY A 104 14.81 -3.52 1.74
CA GLY A 104 15.62 -3.95 2.87
C GLY A 104 16.08 -2.82 3.79
N GLY A 105 15.67 -1.58 3.51
CA GLY A 105 15.92 -0.46 4.41
C GLY A 105 15.12 -0.55 5.71
N ARG A 106 15.57 0.19 6.73
CA ARG A 106 14.99 0.21 8.08
C ARG A 106 14.75 1.64 8.57
N MET A 107 13.98 2.39 7.82
CA MET A 107 13.56 3.74 8.20
C MET A 107 12.22 3.72 8.97
N PRO A 108 12.18 4.02 10.28
CA PRO A 108 10.93 4.05 11.04
C PRO A 108 10.05 5.25 10.68
N ASP A 109 10.65 6.34 10.19
CA ASP A 109 9.97 7.52 9.68
C ASP A 109 10.77 8.10 8.51
N ARG A 110 10.16 9.01 7.76
CA ARG A 110 10.81 9.74 6.68
C ARG A 110 11.76 10.81 7.22
N GLY A 111 12.80 11.13 6.46
CA GLY A 111 13.66 12.28 6.73
C GLY A 111 12.95 13.56 6.29
N TYR A 112 11.96 14.04 7.04
CA TYR A 112 11.12 15.17 6.63
C TYR A 112 11.85 16.50 6.86
N GLY A 113 12.14 17.24 5.79
CA GLY A 113 12.94 18.47 5.81
C GLY A 113 12.48 19.53 6.82
N PRO A 114 11.19 19.89 6.90
CA PRO A 114 10.67 20.81 7.91
C PRO A 114 10.93 20.37 9.35
N ARG A 115 10.80 19.07 9.64
CA ARG A 115 11.06 18.51 10.97
C ARG A 115 12.54 18.38 11.25
N PHE A 116 13.36 18.11 10.25
CA PHE A 116 14.81 18.09 10.39
C PHE A 116 15.36 19.51 10.67
N LEU A 117 14.87 20.54 9.98
CA LEU A 117 15.23 21.93 10.31
C LEU A 117 14.83 22.28 11.74
N SER A 118 13.59 21.98 12.14
CA SER A 118 13.13 22.15 13.52
C SER A 118 14.02 21.41 14.53
N TYR A 119 14.44 20.19 14.21
CA TYR A 119 15.33 19.38 15.05
C TYR A 119 16.72 19.99 15.15
N MET A 120 17.27 20.50 14.04
CA MET A 120 18.56 21.21 14.05
C MET A 120 18.48 22.50 14.86
N ILE A 121 17.40 23.28 14.76
CA ILE A 121 17.21 24.48 15.59
C ILE A 121 17.31 24.14 17.07
N GLU A 122 16.70 23.03 17.50
CA GLU A 122 16.70 22.62 18.91
C GLU A 122 17.99 21.93 19.39
N GLN A 123 18.76 21.35 18.47
CA GLN A 123 19.79 20.35 18.81
C GLN A 123 21.16 20.63 18.18
N SER A 124 21.29 21.75 17.46
CA SER A 124 22.55 22.17 16.87
C SER A 124 23.52 22.63 17.96
N PRO A 125 24.81 22.21 17.90
CA PRO A 125 25.82 22.76 18.79
C PRO A 125 26.01 24.27 18.57
N ALA A 126 26.23 25.03 19.64
CA ALA A 126 26.38 26.50 19.58
C ALA A 126 27.53 27.01 18.69
N HIS A 127 28.51 26.16 18.37
CA HIS A 127 29.61 26.52 17.46
C HIS A 127 29.24 26.39 15.97
N LEU A 128 28.19 25.63 15.63
CA LEU A 128 27.83 25.32 14.25
C LEU A 128 27.11 26.51 13.61
N ARG A 129 27.66 27.04 12.52
CA ARG A 129 27.21 28.24 11.82
C ARG A 129 26.20 27.90 10.72
N HIS A 130 25.03 28.51 10.77
CA HIS A 130 23.95 28.26 9.81
C HIS A 130 23.66 29.50 8.94
N TYR A 131 23.50 29.29 7.63
CA TYR A 131 23.03 30.31 6.69
C TYR A 131 21.72 29.89 6.03
N PHE A 132 20.80 30.83 5.83
CA PHE A 132 19.49 30.58 5.23
C PHE A 132 19.32 31.29 3.89
N LEU A 133 19.27 30.54 2.80
CA LEU A 133 19.10 31.06 1.44
C LEU A 133 17.75 30.62 0.86
N GLY A 134 16.77 31.52 0.73
CA GLY A 134 15.50 31.23 0.08
C GLY A 134 14.27 31.88 0.70
N ALA A 135 13.09 31.39 0.32
CA ALA A 135 11.78 31.96 0.67
C ALA A 135 11.62 33.46 0.33
N SER A 136 10.50 34.07 0.73
CA SER A 136 10.33 35.53 0.68
C SER A 136 11.02 36.20 1.85
N GLN A 137 11.40 37.48 1.70
CA GLN A 137 12.00 38.26 2.79
C GLN A 137 11.14 38.19 4.06
N ALA A 138 9.82 38.42 3.94
CA ALA A 138 8.90 38.33 5.08
C ALA A 138 8.88 36.94 5.76
N CYS A 139 8.96 35.85 4.98
CA CYS A 139 9.04 34.50 5.54
C CYS A 139 10.37 34.25 6.24
N LEU A 140 11.47 34.78 5.68
CA LEU A 140 12.81 34.64 6.21
C LEU A 140 12.97 35.43 7.51
N ASP A 141 12.51 36.67 7.56
CA ASP A 141 12.49 37.50 8.78
C ASP A 141 11.73 36.80 9.91
N GLN A 142 10.54 36.27 9.61
CA GLN A 142 9.74 35.55 10.59
C GLN A 142 10.40 34.23 11.04
N LEU A 143 11.10 33.54 10.13
CA LEU A 143 11.87 32.34 10.47
C LEU A 143 12.98 32.67 11.47
N LEU A 144 13.74 33.76 11.24
CA LEU A 144 14.83 34.16 12.11
C LEU A 144 14.34 34.51 13.53
N VAL A 145 13.24 35.26 13.65
CA VAL A 145 12.60 35.56 14.94
C VAL A 145 12.22 34.26 15.66
N ARG A 146 11.57 33.32 14.96
CA ARG A 146 11.16 32.02 15.52
C ARG A 146 12.35 31.15 15.95
N ILE A 147 13.48 31.26 15.27
CA ILE A 147 14.71 30.55 15.64
C ILE A 147 15.26 31.12 16.94
N GLU A 148 15.39 32.44 17.03
CA GLU A 148 15.90 33.14 18.22
C GLU A 148 15.02 32.87 19.46
N GLU A 149 13.69 32.91 19.30
CA GLU A 149 12.74 32.57 20.37
C GLU A 149 12.87 31.13 20.86
N ARG A 150 13.21 30.19 19.97
CA ARG A 150 13.21 28.75 20.28
C ARG A 150 14.56 28.25 20.77
N ASN A 151 15.65 28.80 20.26
CA ASN A 151 17.00 28.50 20.70
C ASN A 151 17.93 29.72 20.49
N PRO A 152 18.13 30.54 21.54
CA PRO A 152 19.03 31.69 21.49
C PRO A 152 20.49 31.33 21.19
N ASP A 153 20.92 30.10 21.49
CA ASP A 153 22.28 29.62 21.23
C ASP A 153 22.46 29.12 19.77
N PHE A 154 21.39 29.12 18.96
CA PHE A 154 21.46 28.72 17.56
C PHE A 154 22.16 29.78 16.71
N LYS A 155 23.36 29.48 16.22
CA LYS A 155 24.22 30.46 15.54
C LYS A 155 23.86 30.64 14.07
N VAL A 156 23.03 31.64 13.80
CA VAL A 156 22.77 32.14 12.43
C VAL A 156 23.86 33.13 12.04
N VAL A 157 24.55 32.89 10.92
CA VAL A 157 25.64 33.75 10.42
C VAL A 157 25.25 34.62 9.22
N GLY A 158 24.11 34.34 8.61
CA GLY A 158 23.57 35.15 7.53
C GLY A 158 22.29 34.56 6.94
N SER A 159 21.62 35.37 6.13
CA SER A 159 20.43 34.97 5.40
C SER A 159 20.26 35.82 4.14
N HIS A 160 19.64 35.25 3.10
CA HIS A 160 19.29 35.96 1.87
C HIS A 160 18.00 35.39 1.27
N HIS A 161 17.10 36.25 0.80
CA HIS A 161 15.83 35.81 0.23
C HIS A 161 16.00 35.06 -1.10
N GLY A 162 14.99 34.31 -1.53
CA GLY A 162 15.04 33.54 -2.77
C GLY A 162 14.78 34.32 -4.06
N TYR A 163 14.44 35.61 -3.99
CA TYR A 163 14.01 36.42 -5.14
C TYR A 163 15.16 37.21 -5.78
N PHE A 164 16.15 36.50 -6.32
CA PHE A 164 17.26 37.07 -7.11
C PHE A 164 17.29 36.48 -8.52
N GLY A 165 17.82 37.23 -9.49
CA GLY A 165 18.02 36.80 -10.88
C GLY A 165 19.39 36.18 -11.14
N PRO A 166 19.63 35.63 -12.35
CA PRO A 166 20.92 35.05 -12.73
C PRO A 166 22.13 35.99 -12.58
N ALA A 167 21.93 37.30 -12.77
CA ALA A 167 22.99 38.31 -12.63
C ALA A 167 23.45 38.53 -11.18
N GLU A 168 22.61 38.18 -10.20
CA GLU A 168 22.85 38.39 -8.77
C GLU A 168 23.39 37.11 -8.09
N GLU A 169 23.41 35.96 -8.78
CA GLU A 169 23.81 34.68 -8.17
C GLU A 169 25.25 34.67 -7.67
N GLU A 170 26.15 35.36 -8.38
CA GLU A 170 27.56 35.52 -7.99
C GLU A 170 27.70 36.35 -6.72
N GLN A 171 26.96 37.46 -6.64
CA GLN A 171 26.94 38.29 -5.43
C GLN A 171 26.41 37.51 -4.23
N VAL A 172 25.31 36.77 -4.41
CA VAL A 172 24.74 35.91 -3.36
C VAL A 172 25.75 34.86 -2.88
N LEU A 173 26.51 34.25 -3.80
CA LEU A 173 27.57 33.31 -3.43
C LEU A 173 28.69 34.00 -2.62
N GLU A 174 29.11 35.19 -3.01
CA GLU A 174 30.10 35.97 -2.26
C GLU A 174 29.61 36.29 -0.84
N GLU A 175 28.34 36.68 -0.68
CA GLU A 175 27.71 36.93 0.61
C GLU A 175 27.64 35.66 1.48
N VAL A 176 27.26 34.52 0.89
CA VAL A 176 27.27 33.21 1.56
C VAL A 176 28.68 32.89 2.03
N ASN A 177 29.70 33.06 1.18
CA ASN A 177 31.08 32.74 1.53
C ASN A 177 31.67 33.70 2.57
N ALA A 178 31.30 34.98 2.54
CA ALA A 178 31.74 35.99 3.51
C ALA A 178 31.17 35.72 4.91
N ALA A 179 29.98 35.11 5.00
CA ALA A 179 29.38 34.69 6.27
C ALA A 179 30.05 33.44 6.88
N GLU A 180 30.90 32.75 6.11
CA GLU A 180 31.58 31.51 6.48
C GLU A 180 30.63 30.49 7.17
N PRO A 181 29.61 29.95 6.50
CA PRO A 181 28.68 29.01 7.13
C PRO A 181 29.25 27.61 7.19
N ASP A 182 28.87 26.84 8.21
CA ASP A 182 29.12 25.40 8.22
C ASP A 182 28.00 24.65 7.50
N LEU A 183 26.75 25.13 7.61
CA LEU A 183 25.58 24.58 6.91
C LEU A 183 24.80 25.70 6.21
N VAL A 184 24.49 25.49 4.92
CA VAL A 184 23.65 26.40 4.13
C VAL A 184 22.33 25.70 3.82
N TRP A 185 21.23 26.24 4.35
CA TRP A 185 19.89 25.78 4.07
C TRP A 185 19.37 26.46 2.81
N VAL A 186 18.96 25.69 1.80
CA VAL A 186 18.51 26.19 0.50
C VAL A 186 17.00 25.94 0.32
N GLY A 187 16.23 27.02 0.33
CA GLY A 187 14.77 27.06 0.22
C GLY A 187 14.26 27.77 -1.04
N LEU A 188 14.91 27.56 -2.19
CA LEU A 188 14.54 28.20 -3.47
C LEU A 188 13.38 27.48 -4.20
N GLY A 189 13.06 26.25 -3.78
CA GLY A 189 12.07 25.40 -4.43
C GLY A 189 12.64 24.58 -5.60
N THR A 190 11.99 23.46 -5.90
CA THR A 190 12.37 22.57 -7.02
C THR A 190 11.85 23.13 -8.35
N PRO A 191 12.65 23.20 -9.42
CA PRO A 191 14.02 22.64 -9.55
C PRO A 191 15.17 23.59 -9.17
N ARG A 192 14.89 24.88 -8.96
CA ARG A 192 15.90 25.94 -8.81
C ARG A 192 16.93 25.69 -7.71
N GLN A 193 16.52 25.13 -6.57
CA GLN A 193 17.46 24.81 -5.47
C GLN A 193 18.50 23.76 -5.88
N GLN A 194 18.08 22.75 -6.68
CA GLN A 194 18.98 21.72 -7.19
C GLN A 194 19.97 22.32 -8.18
N GLU A 195 19.48 23.15 -9.10
CA GLU A 195 20.31 23.84 -10.11
C GLU A 195 21.31 24.82 -9.49
N TRP A 196 20.92 25.55 -8.45
CA TRP A 196 21.83 26.45 -7.74
C TRP A 196 22.93 25.66 -7.01
N ILE A 197 22.57 24.59 -6.29
CA ILE A 197 23.53 23.73 -5.60
C ILE A 197 24.50 23.11 -6.62
N HIS A 198 23.99 22.54 -7.72
CA HIS A 198 24.82 21.96 -8.77
C HIS A 198 25.89 22.93 -9.31
N ARG A 199 25.49 24.18 -9.57
CA ARG A 199 26.37 25.19 -10.15
C ARG A 199 27.42 25.72 -9.17
N PHE A 200 27.07 25.84 -7.89
CA PHE A 200 27.91 26.56 -6.93
C PHE A 200 28.52 25.69 -5.82
N GLN A 201 28.16 24.41 -5.73
CA GLN A 201 28.66 23.49 -4.69
C GLN A 201 30.18 23.55 -4.54
N ALA A 202 30.93 23.45 -5.64
CA ALA A 202 32.40 23.45 -5.61
C ALA A 202 33.02 24.79 -5.13
N ARG A 203 32.23 25.86 -5.04
CA ARG A 203 32.68 27.23 -4.73
C ARG A 203 32.18 27.74 -3.38
N VAL A 204 31.30 27.01 -2.71
CA VAL A 204 30.81 27.36 -1.37
C VAL A 204 31.85 26.95 -0.33
N ARG A 205 32.17 27.83 0.64
CA ARG A 205 33.16 27.60 1.70
C ARG A 205 32.56 26.97 2.97
N GLY A 206 31.51 26.18 2.81
CA GLY A 206 30.79 25.55 3.92
C GLY A 206 30.87 24.02 3.91
N GLY A 207 30.41 23.39 5.00
CA GLY A 207 30.45 21.94 5.13
C GLY A 207 29.31 21.23 4.40
N ALA A 208 28.10 21.79 4.37
CA ALA A 208 27.00 21.19 3.61
C ALA A 208 25.95 22.19 3.09
N LEU A 209 25.36 21.85 1.95
CA LEU A 209 24.25 22.50 1.28
C LEU A 209 23.00 21.62 1.39
N LEU A 210 21.94 22.09 2.04
CA LEU A 210 20.73 21.31 2.31
C LEU A 210 19.54 21.85 1.53
N ALA A 211 19.10 21.14 0.50
CA ALA A 211 17.95 21.49 -0.31
C ALA A 211 16.65 21.10 0.44
N VAL A 212 16.07 22.07 1.16
CA VAL A 212 14.94 21.82 2.10
C VAL A 212 13.61 22.44 1.67
N GLY A 213 13.62 23.32 0.65
CA GLY A 213 12.43 23.88 0.03
C GLY A 213 11.41 24.42 1.03
N PHE A 214 10.31 23.69 1.22
CA PHE A 214 9.15 24.07 2.05
C PHE A 214 9.43 24.17 3.56
N ALA A 215 10.62 23.77 4.03
CA ALA A 215 10.97 23.83 5.45
C ALA A 215 10.88 25.23 6.05
N PHE A 216 11.17 26.28 5.28
CA PHE A 216 11.16 27.66 5.78
C PHE A 216 9.73 28.12 6.09
N ASP A 217 8.78 27.91 5.18
CA ASP A 217 7.38 28.31 5.38
C ASP A 217 6.76 27.69 6.64
N VAL A 218 7.07 26.41 6.89
CA VAL A 218 6.55 25.66 8.04
C VAL A 218 7.16 26.16 9.36
N ASN A 219 8.48 26.35 9.40
CA ASN A 219 9.17 26.77 10.62
C ASN A 219 8.95 28.26 10.93
N ALA A 220 8.80 29.11 9.91
CA ALA A 220 8.32 30.49 10.06
C ALA A 220 6.86 30.55 10.52
N GLY A 221 6.06 29.51 10.23
CA GLY A 221 4.62 29.48 10.50
C GLY A 221 3.77 30.27 9.52
N THR A 222 4.34 30.69 8.39
CA THR A 222 3.61 31.32 7.27
C THR A 222 2.68 30.32 6.58
N LYS A 223 3.00 29.02 6.66
CA LYS A 223 2.12 27.93 6.19
C LYS A 223 1.94 26.86 7.25
N ARG A 224 0.73 26.32 7.32
CA ARG A 224 0.40 25.20 8.22
C ARG A 224 0.93 23.89 7.65
N ASP A 225 1.57 23.12 8.51
CA ASP A 225 1.94 21.73 8.20
C ASP A 225 0.72 20.81 8.33
N ALA A 226 0.80 19.62 7.72
CA ALA A 226 -0.27 18.64 7.80
C ALA A 226 -0.43 18.11 9.25
N PRO A 227 -1.65 17.79 9.71
CA PRO A 227 -1.86 17.17 11.02
C PRO A 227 -1.01 15.90 11.21
N PRO A 228 -0.53 15.58 12.43
CA PRO A 228 0.38 14.45 12.66
C PRO A 228 -0.11 13.10 12.12
N TRP A 229 -1.42 12.84 12.18
CA TRP A 229 -2.00 11.61 11.64
C TRP A 229 -1.89 11.54 10.10
N MET A 230 -2.04 12.66 9.39
CA MET A 230 -1.85 12.72 7.94
C MET A 230 -0.38 12.57 7.57
N GLN A 231 0.52 13.10 8.40
CA GLN A 231 1.95 12.92 8.20
C GLN A 231 2.34 11.44 8.29
N LYS A 232 1.92 10.74 9.36
CA LYS A 232 2.27 9.33 9.59
C LYS A 232 1.64 8.38 8.56
N THR A 233 0.48 8.73 8.01
CA THR A 233 -0.22 7.92 7.00
C THR A 233 0.22 8.21 5.56
N GLY A 234 1.15 9.14 5.34
CA GLY A 234 1.60 9.53 4.01
C GLY A 234 0.62 10.41 3.23
N LEU A 235 -0.37 11.02 3.89
CA LEU A 235 -1.39 11.89 3.30
C LEU A 235 -1.01 13.38 3.27
N THR A 236 0.22 13.75 3.65
CA THR A 236 0.70 15.15 3.59
C THR A 236 0.50 15.77 2.19
N TRP A 237 0.65 15.00 1.12
CA TRP A 237 0.45 15.49 -0.24
C TRP A 237 -0.99 15.96 -0.49
N LEU A 238 -1.99 15.25 0.05
CA LEU A 238 -3.40 15.58 -0.12
C LEU A 238 -3.75 16.86 0.62
N TYR A 239 -3.22 17.01 1.85
CA TYR A 239 -3.35 18.24 2.62
C TYR A 239 -2.74 19.44 1.90
N ARG A 240 -1.55 19.28 1.30
CA ARG A 240 -0.92 20.34 0.52
C ARG A 240 -1.69 20.65 -0.76
N LEU A 241 -2.21 19.64 -1.45
CA LEU A 241 -3.04 19.84 -2.63
C LEU A 241 -4.32 20.62 -2.30
N SER A 242 -4.95 20.38 -1.15
CA SER A 242 -6.14 21.16 -0.76
C SER A 242 -5.83 22.62 -0.43
N GLN A 243 -4.62 22.93 0.03
CA GLN A 243 -4.21 24.32 0.27
C GLN A 243 -3.83 25.06 -1.02
N GLU A 244 -3.17 24.37 -1.97
CA GLU A 244 -2.64 25.00 -3.19
C GLU A 244 -2.97 24.19 -4.46
N PRO A 245 -4.27 23.97 -4.77
CA PRO A 245 -4.68 23.04 -5.82
C PRO A 245 -4.16 23.44 -7.21
N ARG A 246 -4.26 24.72 -7.55
CA ARG A 246 -3.79 25.25 -8.85
C ARG A 246 -2.29 25.08 -9.05
N ARG A 247 -1.49 25.18 -7.98
CA ARG A 247 -0.03 25.05 -8.06
C ARG A 247 0.43 23.58 -8.04
N LEU A 248 -0.21 22.74 -7.23
CA LEU A 248 0.30 21.40 -6.92
C LEU A 248 -0.41 20.25 -7.65
N TRP A 249 -1.51 20.49 -8.38
CA TRP A 249 -2.23 19.41 -9.08
C TRP A 249 -1.34 18.66 -10.08
N LYS A 250 -0.53 19.36 -10.88
CA LYS A 250 0.36 18.72 -11.87
C LYS A 250 1.42 17.88 -11.16
N ARG A 251 1.99 18.41 -10.07
CA ARG A 251 2.95 17.70 -9.22
C ARG A 251 2.37 16.37 -8.71
N TYR A 252 1.17 16.38 -8.15
CA TYR A 252 0.62 15.18 -7.51
C TYR A 252 -0.10 14.24 -8.47
N LEU A 253 -0.83 14.73 -9.46
CA LEU A 253 -1.61 13.88 -10.35
C LEU A 253 -0.75 13.28 -11.47
N PHE A 254 0.16 14.08 -12.05
CA PHE A 254 1.00 13.62 -13.15
C PHE A 254 2.26 12.90 -12.63
N TYR A 255 3.07 13.56 -11.80
CA TYR A 255 4.38 12.98 -11.41
C TYR A 255 4.27 11.83 -10.41
N ASN A 256 3.26 11.79 -9.54
CA ASN A 256 3.04 10.58 -8.74
C ASN A 256 2.65 9.40 -9.65
N THR A 257 1.86 9.63 -10.70
CA THR A 257 1.53 8.58 -11.67
C THR A 257 2.77 8.08 -12.41
N VAL A 258 3.66 9.00 -12.82
CA VAL A 258 4.96 8.65 -13.42
C VAL A 258 5.78 7.79 -12.46
N PHE A 259 5.93 8.24 -11.21
CA PHE A 259 6.68 7.52 -10.19
C PHE A 259 6.10 6.13 -9.93
N LEU A 260 4.78 6.02 -9.73
CA LEU A 260 4.12 4.74 -9.45
C LEU A 260 4.25 3.77 -10.63
N ARG A 261 4.09 4.26 -11.87
CA ARG A 261 4.33 3.46 -13.09
C ARG A 261 5.79 3.00 -13.15
N GLY A 262 6.74 3.90 -12.91
CA GLY A 262 8.16 3.58 -12.88
C GLY A 262 8.46 2.50 -11.84
N LEU A 263 7.91 2.65 -10.64
CA LEU A 263 8.18 1.76 -9.50
C LEU A 263 7.61 0.37 -9.76
N LEU A 264 6.43 0.29 -10.37
CA LEU A 264 5.83 -0.96 -10.82
C LEU A 264 6.71 -1.65 -11.88
N LEU A 265 7.18 -0.92 -12.89
CA LEU A 265 8.04 -1.47 -13.94
C LEU A 265 9.40 -1.92 -13.40
N GLN A 266 10.01 -1.15 -12.51
CA GLN A 266 11.24 -1.53 -11.83
C GLN A 266 11.05 -2.83 -11.05
N ARG A 267 9.95 -2.96 -10.29
CA ARG A 267 9.61 -4.19 -9.56
C ARG A 267 9.39 -5.39 -10.46
N MET A 268 8.76 -5.21 -11.61
CA MET A 268 8.57 -6.29 -12.58
C MET A 268 9.89 -6.79 -13.18
N ARG A 269 10.92 -5.93 -13.24
CA ARG A 269 12.26 -6.26 -13.75
C ARG A 269 13.16 -6.90 -12.69
N GLU A 270 13.15 -6.37 -11.47
CA GLU A 270 14.11 -6.74 -10.41
C GLU A 270 13.69 -7.97 -9.58
N GLY A 271 12.45 -8.45 -9.69
CA GLY A 271 11.96 -9.52 -8.81
C GLY A 271 11.89 -9.09 -7.34
N ARG A 272 11.94 -10.03 -6.39
CA ARG A 272 11.97 -9.71 -4.95
C ARG A 272 13.39 -9.24 -4.56
N PRO A 273 13.56 -8.08 -3.90
CA PRO A 273 14.88 -7.66 -3.46
C PRO A 273 15.42 -8.61 -2.37
N PRO A 274 16.75 -8.84 -2.33
CA PRO A 274 17.37 -9.66 -1.30
C PRO A 274 17.10 -9.06 0.08
N ARG A 275 16.73 -9.91 1.06
CA ARG A 275 16.65 -9.50 2.47
C ARG A 275 18.07 -9.32 2.98
N ARG A 276 18.33 -8.23 3.68
CA ARG A 276 19.60 -8.02 4.39
C ARG A 276 19.59 -8.91 5.64
N ASP A 277 20.56 -9.82 5.73
CA ASP A 277 20.74 -10.70 6.88
C ASP A 277 20.90 -9.89 8.16
N THR A 278 20.17 -10.28 9.19
CA THR A 278 20.38 -9.81 10.57
C THR A 278 21.67 -10.44 11.11
N PRO A 279 22.48 -9.71 11.89
CA PRO A 279 23.49 -10.35 12.72
C PRO A 279 22.79 -11.40 13.59
N GLU A 280 23.25 -12.64 13.49
CA GLU A 280 22.90 -13.75 14.37
C GLU A 280 23.11 -13.36 15.83
N ASP A 281 22.25 -13.90 16.71
CA ASP A 281 22.17 -13.73 18.17
C ASP A 281 20.94 -12.93 18.64
N GLN A 282 19.78 -13.52 18.35
CA GLN A 282 18.66 -13.59 19.29
C GLN A 282 17.76 -14.73 18.82
N GLU A 283 17.64 -15.76 19.67
CA GLU A 283 16.76 -16.92 19.49
C GLU A 283 15.44 -16.52 18.80
N GLU A 284 15.19 -17.10 17.62
CA GLU A 284 13.90 -17.02 16.95
C GLU A 284 12.85 -17.73 17.80
N ILE A 285 12.19 -16.97 18.68
CA ILE A 285 10.83 -17.27 19.09
C ILE A 285 9.95 -16.99 17.86
N PRO A 286 9.25 -17.98 17.28
CA PRO A 286 8.43 -17.77 16.09
C PRO A 286 7.29 -16.80 16.41
N LEU A 287 7.28 -15.62 15.79
CA LEU A 287 6.29 -14.56 16.05
C LEU A 287 5.11 -14.55 15.04
N PRO A 288 3.90 -14.15 15.47
CA PRO A 288 2.66 -14.69 14.95
C PRO A 288 1.90 -13.72 14.03
N GLY A 289 1.71 -14.15 12.78
CA GLY A 289 0.45 -13.99 12.05
C GLY A 289 -0.04 -15.40 11.76
N THR A 290 -1.14 -15.83 12.37
CA THR A 290 -1.54 -17.24 12.47
C THR A 290 -1.62 -17.91 11.11
N ILE A 291 -0.54 -18.61 10.72
CA ILE A 291 -0.60 -19.69 9.74
C ILE A 291 -1.28 -20.81 10.50
N ILE A 292 -2.54 -21.10 10.14
CA ILE A 292 -3.24 -22.26 10.70
C ILE A 292 -2.62 -23.48 10.04
N PRO A 293 -2.08 -24.44 10.81
CA PRO A 293 -1.42 -25.63 10.27
C PRO A 293 -2.40 -26.50 9.48
N GLU A 294 -1.82 -27.29 8.57
CA GLU A 294 -2.48 -28.27 7.71
C GLU A 294 -3.39 -29.20 8.52
N SER A 295 -4.66 -29.27 8.13
CA SER A 295 -5.39 -30.54 8.14
C SER A 295 -5.29 -31.08 6.71
N GLU A 296 -5.18 -32.40 6.55
CA GLU A 296 -4.92 -33.08 5.26
C GLU A 296 -5.92 -32.74 4.12
N ASP A 297 -6.95 -31.93 4.37
CA ASP A 297 -8.11 -31.76 3.53
C ASP A 297 -8.59 -30.32 3.27
N THR A 298 -8.00 -29.30 3.92
CA THR A 298 -8.41 -27.90 3.68
C THR A 298 -7.23 -27.00 3.35
N PRO A 299 -7.31 -26.19 2.28
CA PRO A 299 -6.22 -25.32 1.89
C PRO A 299 -5.86 -24.32 2.98
N ARG A 300 -4.55 -24.06 3.12
CA ARG A 300 -4.02 -23.00 3.99
C ARG A 300 -4.78 -21.70 3.77
N ARG A 301 -5.05 -20.94 4.84
CA ARG A 301 -5.73 -19.64 4.75
C ARG A 301 -4.80 -18.48 5.04
N CYS A 302 -4.93 -17.40 4.28
CA CYS A 302 -4.30 -16.12 4.51
C CYS A 302 -5.31 -15.14 5.13
N ASN A 303 -4.82 -14.29 6.03
CA ASN A 303 -5.68 -13.38 6.77
C ASN A 303 -5.92 -12.09 5.99
N VAL A 304 -7.18 -11.78 5.70
CA VAL A 304 -7.62 -10.49 5.15
C VAL A 304 -8.66 -9.88 6.08
N LEU A 305 -8.23 -8.93 6.91
CA LEU A 305 -9.05 -8.24 7.91
C LEU A 305 -9.85 -9.17 8.84
N GLY A 306 -9.26 -10.31 9.21
CA GLY A 306 -9.88 -11.31 10.10
C GLY A 306 -10.74 -12.34 9.36
N VAL A 307 -10.85 -12.24 8.03
CA VAL A 307 -11.42 -13.28 7.17
C VAL A 307 -10.29 -14.16 6.64
N GLY A 308 -10.36 -15.46 6.89
CA GLY A 308 -9.40 -16.44 6.37
C GLY A 308 -9.72 -16.80 4.92
N ILE A 309 -8.98 -16.23 3.98
CA ILE A 309 -9.08 -16.52 2.54
C ILE A 309 -8.19 -17.72 2.19
N SER A 310 -8.73 -18.73 1.53
CA SER A 310 -7.98 -19.91 1.09
C SER A 310 -6.92 -19.55 0.05
N VAL A 311 -5.71 -20.08 0.25
CA VAL A 311 -4.56 -19.95 -0.65
C VAL A 311 -4.67 -21.06 -1.70
N ILE A 312 -5.35 -20.75 -2.79
CA ILE A 312 -5.63 -21.68 -3.89
C ILE A 312 -5.63 -20.93 -5.22
N ASP A 313 -5.50 -21.69 -6.31
CA ASP A 313 -5.91 -21.28 -7.65
C ASP A 313 -7.28 -21.86 -8.04
N LEU A 314 -7.74 -21.56 -9.26
CA LEU A 314 -9.04 -21.98 -9.77
C LEU A 314 -9.15 -23.51 -9.91
N GLU A 315 -8.11 -24.17 -10.42
CA GLU A 315 -8.06 -25.63 -10.61
C GLU A 315 -8.07 -26.38 -9.28
N GLN A 316 -7.23 -25.93 -8.34
CA GLN A 316 -7.19 -26.43 -6.97
C GLN A 316 -8.55 -26.22 -6.28
N GLY A 317 -9.16 -25.05 -6.45
CA GLY A 317 -10.49 -24.76 -5.92
C GLY A 317 -11.56 -25.74 -6.42
N ALA A 318 -11.61 -25.98 -7.73
CA ALA A 318 -12.53 -26.95 -8.32
C ALA A 318 -12.25 -28.38 -7.82
N LYS A 319 -10.99 -28.80 -7.77
CA LYS A 319 -10.58 -30.11 -7.25
C LYS A 319 -11.00 -30.32 -5.79
N VAL A 320 -10.76 -29.35 -4.91
CA VAL A 320 -11.15 -29.41 -3.49
C VAL A 320 -12.67 -29.51 -3.33
N VAL A 321 -13.43 -28.79 -4.16
CA VAL A 321 -14.90 -28.87 -4.16
C VAL A 321 -15.37 -30.26 -4.60
N VAL A 322 -14.84 -30.80 -5.70
CA VAL A 322 -15.23 -32.11 -6.22
C VAL A 322 -14.89 -33.22 -5.23
N THR A 323 -13.64 -33.27 -4.75
CA THR A 323 -13.21 -34.26 -3.74
C THR A 323 -13.93 -34.11 -2.41
N GLY A 324 -14.39 -32.90 -2.07
CA GLY A 324 -15.24 -32.65 -0.91
C GLY A 324 -16.59 -33.35 -1.00
N SER A 325 -17.15 -33.47 -2.22
CA SER A 325 -18.42 -34.17 -2.48
C SER A 325 -18.30 -35.70 -2.43
N ASP A 326 -17.09 -36.26 -2.43
CA ASP A 326 -16.90 -37.72 -2.42
C ASP A 326 -16.99 -38.34 -1.02
N ARG A 327 -17.26 -37.52 0.01
CA ARG A 327 -17.23 -37.95 1.41
C ARG A 327 -18.62 -38.27 1.92
N PRO A 328 -18.94 -39.55 2.22
CA PRO A 328 -20.27 -39.95 2.69
C PRO A 328 -20.74 -39.10 3.88
N GLY A 329 -21.96 -38.58 3.79
CA GLY A 329 -22.61 -37.82 4.85
C GLY A 329 -22.03 -36.44 5.15
N LYS A 330 -20.96 -36.01 4.46
CA LYS A 330 -20.36 -34.69 4.70
C LYS A 330 -21.22 -33.59 4.09
N SER A 331 -21.45 -32.52 4.84
CA SER A 331 -21.99 -31.27 4.30
C SER A 331 -21.04 -30.11 4.55
N GLY A 332 -21.05 -29.12 3.66
CA GLY A 332 -20.21 -27.93 3.78
C GLY A 332 -20.58 -26.85 2.78
N TYR A 333 -20.04 -25.65 2.96
CA TYR A 333 -20.32 -24.52 2.08
C TYR A 333 -19.07 -23.76 1.67
N VAL A 334 -19.08 -23.24 0.45
CA VAL A 334 -18.02 -22.46 -0.19
C VAL A 334 -18.47 -21.02 -0.33
N THR A 335 -17.63 -20.09 0.15
CA THR A 335 -17.88 -18.65 0.03
C THR A 335 -16.93 -18.03 -0.99
N VAL A 336 -17.48 -17.51 -2.09
CA VAL A 336 -16.70 -16.77 -3.10
C VAL A 336 -16.57 -15.33 -2.65
N THR A 337 -15.45 -15.02 -1.97
CA THR A 337 -15.35 -13.82 -1.14
C THR A 337 -14.35 -12.81 -1.68
N GLY A 338 -14.86 -11.63 -2.04
CA GLY A 338 -14.06 -10.48 -2.43
C GLY A 338 -14.14 -9.33 -1.44
N VAL A 339 -13.64 -8.15 -1.84
CA VAL A 339 -13.60 -6.93 -1.01
C VAL A 339 -14.93 -6.63 -0.33
N HIS A 340 -16.06 -6.82 -1.04
CA HIS A 340 -17.35 -6.55 -0.44
C HIS A 340 -17.66 -7.46 0.75
N GLY A 341 -17.47 -8.78 0.62
CA GLY A 341 -17.73 -9.72 1.71
C GLY A 341 -16.85 -9.42 2.91
N VAL A 342 -15.54 -9.20 2.68
CA VAL A 342 -14.59 -8.82 3.73
C VAL A 342 -15.02 -7.54 4.47
N MET A 343 -15.49 -6.53 3.73
CA MET A 343 -15.94 -5.27 4.33
C MET A 343 -17.27 -5.39 5.08
N GLU A 344 -18.20 -6.23 4.62
CA GLU A 344 -19.40 -6.54 5.41
C GLU A 344 -19.02 -7.29 6.69
N SER A 345 -18.02 -8.18 6.67
CA SER A 345 -17.48 -8.85 7.87
C SER A 345 -16.82 -7.90 8.88
N GLN A 346 -16.46 -6.67 8.47
CA GLN A 346 -16.00 -5.65 9.43
C GLN A 346 -17.14 -5.00 10.20
N ARG A 347 -18.35 -5.01 9.62
CA ARG A 347 -19.56 -4.44 10.22
C ARG A 347 -20.37 -5.50 10.97
N ASP A 348 -20.19 -6.76 10.59
CA ASP A 348 -20.92 -7.89 11.11
C ASP A 348 -19.98 -9.03 11.56
N PRO A 349 -19.74 -9.17 12.88
CA PRO A 349 -18.89 -10.23 13.41
C PRO A 349 -19.44 -11.65 13.12
N GLU A 350 -20.74 -11.82 13.00
CA GLU A 350 -21.33 -13.14 12.75
C GLU A 350 -21.07 -13.58 11.30
N LEU A 351 -21.22 -12.66 10.35
CA LEU A 351 -20.81 -12.92 8.97
C LEU A 351 -19.32 -13.28 8.87
N ARG A 352 -18.46 -12.64 9.67
CA ARG A 352 -17.03 -12.99 9.73
C ARG A 352 -16.83 -14.44 10.17
N ARG A 353 -17.55 -14.89 11.20
CA ARG A 353 -17.50 -16.29 11.66
C ARG A 353 -18.01 -17.26 10.61
N ILE A 354 -19.10 -16.92 9.92
CA ILE A 354 -19.62 -17.71 8.80
C ILE A 354 -18.55 -17.90 7.72
N HIS A 355 -17.87 -16.84 7.29
CA HIS A 355 -16.77 -17.00 6.33
C HIS A 355 -15.64 -17.90 6.88
N ASN A 356 -15.25 -17.72 8.14
CA ASN A 356 -14.16 -18.50 8.73
C ASN A 356 -14.52 -19.98 8.98
N ARG A 357 -15.80 -20.31 9.19
CA ARG A 357 -16.32 -21.68 9.33
C ARG A 357 -16.63 -22.38 8.02
N SER A 358 -16.63 -21.66 6.91
CA SER A 358 -16.88 -22.25 5.59
C SER A 358 -15.90 -23.39 5.30
N PHE A 359 -16.30 -24.34 4.46
CA PHE A 359 -15.41 -25.38 3.95
C PHE A 359 -14.27 -24.76 3.13
N LEU A 360 -14.60 -23.77 2.31
CA LEU A 360 -13.64 -23.03 1.49
C LEU A 360 -14.04 -21.56 1.33
N THR A 361 -13.11 -20.64 1.56
CA THR A 361 -13.30 -19.20 1.32
C THR A 361 -12.43 -18.79 0.15
N THR A 362 -12.98 -18.73 -1.05
CA THR A 362 -12.17 -18.52 -2.25
C THR A 362 -11.76 -17.05 -2.42
N PRO A 363 -10.57 -16.77 -2.97
CA PRO A 363 -10.12 -15.42 -3.27
C PRO A 363 -10.83 -14.84 -4.50
N ASP A 364 -11.98 -14.19 -4.29
CA ASP A 364 -12.70 -13.50 -5.37
C ASP A 364 -12.14 -12.09 -5.60
N GLY A 365 -11.64 -11.88 -6.82
CA GLY A 365 -11.07 -10.62 -7.25
C GLY A 365 -9.61 -10.39 -6.83
N MET A 366 -8.93 -9.55 -7.59
CA MET A 366 -7.49 -9.31 -7.44
C MET A 366 -7.04 -8.76 -6.08
N PRO A 367 -7.83 -7.96 -5.32
CA PRO A 367 -7.39 -7.51 -4.00
C PRO A 367 -7.10 -8.66 -3.03
N MET A 368 -7.84 -9.76 -3.09
CA MET A 368 -7.56 -10.94 -2.25
C MET A 368 -6.23 -11.58 -2.65
N VAL A 369 -5.98 -11.69 -3.96
CA VAL A 369 -4.71 -12.19 -4.51
C VAL A 369 -3.54 -11.31 -4.09
N TRP A 370 -3.68 -9.98 -4.20
CA TRP A 370 -2.61 -9.04 -3.84
C TRP A 370 -2.28 -9.10 -2.34
N VAL A 371 -3.29 -9.14 -1.48
CA VAL A 371 -3.09 -9.27 -0.03
C VAL A 371 -2.51 -10.64 0.32
N GLY A 372 -3.00 -11.72 -0.31
CA GLY A 372 -2.44 -13.05 -0.10
C GLY A 372 -0.95 -13.12 -0.49
N LYS A 373 -0.59 -12.61 -1.67
CA LYS A 373 0.81 -12.52 -2.12
C LYS A 373 1.66 -11.64 -1.21
N TRP A 374 1.10 -10.54 -0.71
CA TRP A 374 1.75 -9.69 0.30
C TRP A 374 2.04 -10.45 1.60
N ASN A 375 1.11 -11.29 2.03
CA ASN A 375 1.23 -12.15 3.22
C ASN A 375 2.08 -13.41 2.99
N GLY A 376 2.89 -13.47 1.92
CA GLY A 376 3.79 -14.59 1.65
C GLY A 376 3.12 -15.81 1.02
N CYS A 377 1.88 -15.70 0.55
CA CYS A 377 1.18 -16.77 -0.15
C CYS A 377 1.34 -16.60 -1.67
N GLY A 378 2.50 -16.98 -2.22
CA GLY A 378 2.81 -16.79 -3.64
C GLY A 378 1.89 -17.54 -4.61
N GLU A 379 1.45 -18.73 -4.20
CA GLU A 379 0.57 -19.68 -4.91
C GLU A 379 -0.87 -19.17 -5.10
N ILE A 380 -1.30 -18.15 -4.35
CA ILE A 380 -2.69 -17.69 -4.42
C ILE A 380 -2.98 -17.08 -5.80
N ASP A 381 -4.07 -17.51 -6.42
CA ASP A 381 -4.60 -16.89 -7.62
C ASP A 381 -6.09 -16.63 -7.49
N ARG A 382 -6.65 -15.86 -8.44
CA ARG A 382 -8.05 -15.47 -8.41
C ARG A 382 -8.95 -16.67 -8.69
N VAL A 383 -9.90 -16.91 -7.79
CA VAL A 383 -10.96 -17.91 -7.97
C VAL A 383 -12.29 -17.20 -8.13
N TYR A 384 -12.67 -16.95 -9.38
CA TYR A 384 -13.88 -16.22 -9.73
C TYR A 384 -15.09 -17.15 -9.75
N GLY A 385 -16.17 -16.78 -9.04
CA GLY A 385 -17.36 -17.64 -8.87
C GLY A 385 -17.96 -18.21 -10.16
N PRO A 386 -18.20 -17.39 -11.20
CA PRO A 386 -18.66 -17.91 -12.50
C PRO A 386 -17.70 -18.90 -13.15
N ASP A 387 -16.39 -18.68 -13.07
CA ASP A 387 -15.40 -19.61 -13.64
C ASP A 387 -15.33 -20.91 -12.83
N LEU A 388 -15.37 -20.81 -11.49
CA LEU A 388 -15.41 -21.98 -10.60
C LEU A 388 -16.62 -22.85 -10.88
N MET A 389 -17.79 -22.24 -11.13
CA MET A 389 -19.00 -22.97 -11.50
C MET A 389 -18.80 -23.79 -12.76
N LEU A 390 -18.30 -23.18 -13.84
CA LEU A 390 -18.08 -23.89 -15.11
C LEU A 390 -17.07 -25.02 -14.93
N GLN A 391 -15.98 -24.77 -14.20
CA GLN A 391 -14.94 -25.78 -14.04
C GLN A 391 -15.40 -26.99 -13.21
N VAL A 392 -16.17 -26.76 -12.14
CA VAL A 392 -16.76 -27.86 -11.36
C VAL A 392 -17.75 -28.65 -12.22
N ILE A 393 -18.69 -27.99 -12.89
CA ILE A 393 -19.69 -28.66 -13.74
C ILE A 393 -19.03 -29.45 -14.87
N GLN A 394 -18.00 -28.87 -15.51
CA GLN A 394 -17.24 -29.55 -16.54
C GLN A 394 -16.50 -30.78 -15.99
N ALA A 395 -15.89 -30.68 -14.81
CA ALA A 395 -15.15 -31.77 -14.18
C ALA A 395 -16.06 -32.93 -13.72
N THR A 396 -17.36 -32.68 -13.54
CA THR A 396 -18.33 -33.65 -13.04
C THR A 396 -19.34 -34.10 -14.09
N ALA A 397 -19.23 -33.62 -15.32
CA ALA A 397 -20.01 -34.12 -16.44
C ALA A 397 -19.68 -35.60 -16.69
N ASN A 398 -20.71 -36.43 -16.89
CA ASN A 398 -20.58 -37.89 -17.09
C ASN A 398 -20.04 -38.68 -15.89
N THR A 399 -20.03 -38.11 -14.68
CA THR A 399 -19.57 -38.83 -13.47
C THR A 399 -20.71 -39.29 -12.56
N GLY A 400 -21.97 -39.10 -12.94
CA GLY A 400 -23.12 -39.40 -12.07
C GLY A 400 -23.40 -38.36 -10.97
N ARG A 401 -22.58 -37.30 -10.89
CA ARG A 401 -22.68 -36.28 -9.84
C ARG A 401 -23.73 -35.24 -10.23
N LYS A 402 -24.62 -34.93 -9.28
CA LYS A 402 -25.83 -34.14 -9.51
C LYS A 402 -25.69 -32.72 -8.99
N HIS A 403 -26.20 -31.75 -9.75
CA HIS A 403 -26.19 -30.32 -9.41
C HIS A 403 -27.61 -29.79 -9.16
N PHE A 404 -27.77 -28.98 -8.11
CA PHE A 404 -29.02 -28.27 -7.81
C PHE A 404 -28.79 -26.76 -7.93
N PHE A 405 -29.69 -26.03 -8.61
CA PHE A 405 -29.57 -24.58 -8.79
C PHE A 405 -30.64 -23.82 -8.00
N PHE A 406 -30.21 -23.01 -7.04
CA PHE A 406 -31.08 -22.23 -6.17
C PHE A 406 -30.77 -20.74 -6.29
N GLY A 407 -31.70 -19.94 -6.81
CA GLY A 407 -31.52 -18.49 -6.95
C GLY A 407 -31.85 -17.95 -8.34
N GLY A 408 -31.47 -16.68 -8.56
CA GLY A 408 -31.86 -15.95 -9.76
C GLY A 408 -33.31 -15.45 -9.73
N LYS A 409 -33.74 -14.84 -10.84
CA LYS A 409 -35.16 -14.53 -11.08
C LYS A 409 -35.88 -15.76 -11.62
N GLU A 410 -37.21 -15.69 -11.67
CA GLU A 410 -38.04 -16.72 -12.31
C GLU A 410 -37.50 -17.08 -13.71
N GLY A 411 -37.37 -18.38 -13.98
CA GLY A 411 -36.80 -18.92 -15.21
C GLY A 411 -35.27 -18.91 -15.32
N VAL A 412 -34.53 -18.14 -14.50
CA VAL A 412 -33.05 -18.04 -14.62
C VAL A 412 -32.36 -19.36 -14.25
N ALA A 413 -32.76 -19.99 -13.14
CA ALA A 413 -32.16 -21.26 -12.72
C ALA A 413 -32.45 -22.41 -13.69
N GLN A 414 -33.66 -22.42 -14.28
CA GLN A 414 -34.05 -23.39 -15.30
C GLN A 414 -33.19 -23.24 -16.57
N GLU A 415 -33.11 -22.02 -17.11
CA GLU A 415 -32.29 -21.73 -18.29
C GLU A 415 -30.80 -22.02 -18.03
N LEU A 416 -30.31 -21.74 -16.82
CA LEU A 416 -28.95 -22.08 -16.43
C LEU A 416 -28.71 -23.58 -16.53
N GLY A 417 -29.61 -24.40 -15.98
CA GLY A 417 -29.53 -25.86 -16.07
C GLY A 417 -29.46 -26.37 -17.51
N GLU A 418 -30.36 -25.87 -18.37
CA GLU A 418 -30.41 -26.21 -19.80
C GLU A 418 -29.12 -25.81 -20.53
N ARG A 419 -28.58 -24.62 -20.25
CA ARG A 419 -27.29 -24.18 -20.83
C ARG A 419 -26.13 -25.04 -20.35
N MET A 420 -26.09 -25.40 -19.07
CA MET A 420 -25.02 -26.26 -18.55
C MET A 420 -25.04 -27.63 -19.23
N GLN A 421 -26.22 -28.23 -19.41
CA GLN A 421 -26.38 -29.48 -20.15
C GLN A 421 -26.01 -29.36 -21.63
N SER A 422 -26.28 -28.21 -22.25
CA SER A 422 -25.87 -27.93 -23.63
C SER A 422 -24.36 -27.76 -23.79
N TRP A 423 -23.71 -27.02 -22.89
CA TRP A 423 -22.26 -26.75 -22.94
C TRP A 423 -21.43 -27.95 -22.49
N PHE A 424 -21.95 -28.74 -21.54
CA PHE A 424 -21.30 -29.91 -20.97
C PHE A 424 -22.26 -31.11 -21.01
N PRO A 425 -22.34 -31.83 -22.16
CA PRO A 425 -23.15 -33.04 -22.26
C PRO A 425 -22.80 -34.05 -21.17
N GLY A 426 -23.81 -34.57 -20.48
CA GLY A 426 -23.65 -35.48 -19.34
C GLY A 426 -23.71 -34.81 -17.96
N THR A 427 -23.97 -33.50 -17.87
CA THR A 427 -24.30 -32.83 -16.60
C THR A 427 -25.67 -33.28 -16.10
N GLU A 428 -25.73 -33.77 -14.85
CA GLU A 428 -26.98 -34.12 -14.19
C GLU A 428 -27.50 -32.95 -13.35
N VAL A 429 -28.71 -32.47 -13.66
CA VAL A 429 -29.39 -31.43 -12.89
C VAL A 429 -30.45 -32.10 -12.02
N ALA A 430 -30.21 -32.11 -10.71
CA ALA A 430 -31.09 -32.73 -9.71
C ALA A 430 -32.38 -31.93 -9.50
N GLY A 431 -32.31 -30.61 -9.70
CA GLY A 431 -33.44 -29.71 -9.54
C GLY A 431 -33.03 -28.24 -9.66
N VAL A 432 -34.05 -27.39 -9.79
CA VAL A 432 -33.92 -25.94 -9.80
C VAL A 432 -34.97 -25.33 -8.88
N PHE A 433 -34.63 -24.23 -8.22
CA PHE A 433 -35.57 -23.52 -7.36
C PHE A 433 -35.30 -22.02 -7.40
N CYS A 434 -36.35 -21.23 -7.64
CA CYS A 434 -36.28 -19.77 -7.60
C CYS A 434 -36.90 -19.28 -6.28
N PRO A 435 -36.10 -18.87 -5.28
CA PRO A 435 -36.65 -18.40 -4.02
C PRO A 435 -37.36 -17.06 -4.17
N PRO A 436 -38.37 -16.77 -3.34
CA PRO A 436 -39.02 -15.47 -3.31
C PRO A 436 -38.04 -14.37 -2.86
N PHE A 437 -38.34 -13.11 -3.18
CA PHE A 437 -37.54 -11.95 -2.77
C PHE A 437 -37.75 -11.57 -1.27
N ARG A 438 -37.84 -12.58 -0.40
CA ARG A 438 -37.97 -12.51 1.06
C ARG A 438 -37.30 -13.76 1.67
N PRO A 439 -37.06 -13.81 2.99
CA PRO A 439 -36.72 -15.06 3.65
C PRO A 439 -37.76 -16.15 3.36
N LEU A 440 -37.31 -17.40 3.27
CA LEU A 440 -38.20 -18.56 3.17
C LEU A 440 -39.02 -18.68 4.45
N THR A 441 -40.26 -19.13 4.32
CA THR A 441 -41.02 -19.61 5.49
C THR A 441 -40.44 -20.94 5.96
N GLU A 442 -40.78 -21.36 7.19
CA GLU A 442 -40.36 -22.66 7.72
C GLU A 442 -40.86 -23.81 6.83
N GLU A 443 -42.08 -23.70 6.30
CA GLU A 443 -42.66 -24.65 5.35
C GLU A 443 -41.89 -24.70 4.03
N GLU A 444 -41.62 -23.54 3.39
CA GLU A 444 -40.86 -23.47 2.13
C GLU A 444 -39.43 -24.01 2.29
N GLU A 445 -38.83 -23.80 3.46
CA GLU A 445 -37.50 -24.33 3.76
C GLU A 445 -37.54 -25.84 4.00
N GLN A 446 -38.55 -26.35 4.70
CA GLN A 446 -38.74 -27.78 4.90
C GLN A 446 -38.98 -28.50 3.57
N ASP A 447 -39.80 -27.93 2.69
CA ASP A 447 -40.03 -28.44 1.33
C ASP A 447 -38.72 -28.49 0.53
N LEU A 448 -37.88 -27.47 0.65
CA LEU A 448 -36.55 -27.47 0.03
C LEU A 448 -35.67 -28.59 0.61
N ALA A 449 -35.65 -28.77 1.92
CA ALA A 449 -34.89 -29.84 2.57
C ALA A 449 -35.36 -31.23 2.12
N ASP A 450 -36.67 -31.47 2.04
CA ASP A 450 -37.24 -32.74 1.59
C ASP A 450 -36.97 -33.00 0.11
N CYS A 451 -37.01 -31.94 -0.72
CA CYS A 451 -36.57 -32.01 -2.10
C CYS A 451 -35.09 -32.45 -2.21
N LEU A 452 -34.21 -31.90 -1.36
CA LEU A 452 -32.80 -32.29 -1.33
C LEU A 452 -32.59 -33.72 -0.81
N ARG A 453 -33.30 -34.16 0.23
CA ARG A 453 -33.27 -35.55 0.72
C ARG A 453 -33.68 -36.54 -0.38
N LYS A 454 -34.66 -36.17 -1.21
CA LYS A 454 -35.14 -36.98 -2.33
C LYS A 454 -34.17 -37.01 -3.52
N THR A 455 -33.61 -35.85 -3.89
CA THR A 455 -32.79 -35.71 -5.10
C THR A 455 -31.31 -36.05 -4.88
N LYS A 456 -30.82 -35.92 -3.63
CA LYS A 456 -29.45 -36.17 -3.19
C LYS A 456 -28.40 -35.53 -4.11
N PRO A 457 -28.37 -34.19 -4.26
CA PRO A 457 -27.37 -33.53 -5.09
C PRO A 457 -26.00 -33.50 -4.42
N HIS A 458 -24.94 -33.51 -5.23
CA HIS A 458 -23.56 -33.37 -4.74
C HIS A 458 -23.20 -31.88 -4.58
N PHE A 459 -23.74 -31.04 -5.46
CA PHE A 459 -23.46 -29.60 -5.48
C PHE A 459 -24.76 -28.79 -5.45
N PHE A 460 -24.85 -27.85 -4.53
CA PHE A 460 -25.98 -26.92 -4.42
C PHE A 460 -25.52 -25.49 -4.68
N TRP A 461 -25.86 -24.94 -5.83
CA TRP A 461 -25.43 -23.61 -6.26
C TRP A 461 -26.39 -22.54 -5.76
N VAL A 462 -25.89 -21.57 -5.00
CA VAL A 462 -26.66 -20.47 -4.41
C VAL A 462 -26.39 -19.16 -5.15
N GLY A 463 -27.35 -18.76 -6.00
CA GLY A 463 -27.34 -17.51 -6.77
C GLY A 463 -28.01 -16.34 -6.05
N LEU A 464 -27.63 -16.07 -4.80
CA LEU A 464 -28.12 -14.92 -4.01
C LEU A 464 -27.01 -13.88 -3.79
N SER A 465 -27.35 -12.62 -3.49
CA SER A 465 -26.34 -11.59 -3.18
C SER A 465 -25.68 -11.81 -1.82
N THR A 466 -24.36 -11.62 -1.70
CA THR A 466 -23.69 -11.44 -0.39
C THR A 466 -24.32 -10.27 0.38
N PRO A 467 -24.58 -10.39 1.70
CA PRO A 467 -24.25 -11.52 2.59
C PRO A 467 -25.34 -12.60 2.71
N LYS A 468 -26.42 -12.53 1.91
CA LYS A 468 -27.59 -13.41 2.06
C LYS A 468 -27.27 -14.87 1.74
N GLN A 469 -26.44 -15.12 0.71
CA GLN A 469 -26.06 -16.48 0.33
C GLN A 469 -25.26 -17.17 1.45
N GLU A 470 -24.33 -16.45 2.08
CA GLU A 470 -23.46 -17.01 3.12
C GLU A 470 -24.27 -17.39 4.36
N ARG A 471 -25.18 -16.51 4.78
CA ARG A 471 -26.11 -16.81 5.89
C ARG A 471 -27.02 -17.96 5.57
N PHE A 472 -27.66 -17.94 4.40
CA PHE A 472 -28.54 -19.02 3.98
C PHE A 472 -27.84 -20.38 4.03
N MET A 473 -26.66 -20.51 3.41
CA MET A 473 -25.91 -21.77 3.42
C MET A 473 -25.53 -22.20 4.84
N HIS A 474 -25.08 -21.27 5.68
CA HIS A 474 -24.71 -21.58 7.05
C HIS A 474 -25.91 -22.02 7.89
N ASP A 475 -26.96 -21.21 7.91
CA ASP A 475 -28.14 -21.40 8.76
C ASP A 475 -28.97 -22.59 8.30
N PHE A 476 -29.01 -22.88 7.00
CA PHE A 476 -29.70 -24.05 6.44
C PHE A 476 -29.00 -25.35 6.85
N LEU A 477 -27.67 -25.43 6.68
CA LEU A 477 -26.91 -26.61 7.11
C LEU A 477 -26.91 -26.78 8.64
N ALA A 478 -26.94 -25.69 9.40
CA ALA A 478 -27.02 -25.76 10.86
C ALA A 478 -28.38 -26.27 11.36
N ARG A 479 -29.49 -25.90 10.69
CA ARG A 479 -30.84 -26.34 11.04
C ARG A 479 -31.19 -27.73 10.53
N HIS A 480 -30.60 -28.14 9.41
CA HIS A 480 -30.78 -29.47 8.80
C HIS A 480 -29.47 -30.27 8.88
N ALA A 481 -28.92 -30.46 10.08
CA ALA A 481 -27.65 -31.15 10.29
C ALA A 481 -27.69 -32.63 9.86
N ASP A 482 -28.88 -33.23 9.85
CA ASP A 482 -29.20 -34.59 9.40
C ASP A 482 -29.42 -34.70 7.88
N LEU A 483 -29.36 -33.60 7.13
CA LEU A 483 -29.77 -33.55 5.71
C LEU A 483 -29.10 -34.64 4.85
N CYS A 484 -27.82 -34.92 5.12
CA CYS A 484 -27.00 -35.88 4.37
C CYS A 484 -26.88 -37.25 5.05
N GLU A 485 -27.64 -37.52 6.12
CA GLU A 485 -27.58 -38.79 6.83
C GLU A 485 -27.95 -39.96 5.90
N GLY A 486 -27.08 -40.98 5.85
CA GLY A 486 -27.25 -42.14 4.97
C GLY A 486 -26.98 -41.87 3.48
N TRP A 487 -26.37 -40.73 3.12
CA TRP A 487 -25.88 -40.51 1.76
C TRP A 487 -24.50 -41.16 1.60
N ASP A 488 -24.28 -41.81 0.47
CA ASP A 488 -23.00 -42.43 0.07
C ASP A 488 -21.96 -41.41 -0.43
N HIS A 489 -22.33 -40.13 -0.46
CA HIS A 489 -21.54 -38.99 -0.87
C HIS A 489 -21.86 -37.77 0.00
N GLY A 490 -21.20 -36.64 -0.28
CA GLY A 490 -21.36 -35.39 0.45
C GLY A 490 -22.02 -34.28 -0.37
N LEU A 491 -22.57 -33.28 0.33
CA LEU A 491 -23.20 -32.08 -0.22
C LEU A 491 -22.31 -30.85 -0.02
N ILE A 492 -21.91 -30.21 -1.12
CA ILE A 492 -21.20 -28.92 -1.07
C ILE A 492 -22.11 -27.80 -1.61
N MET A 493 -22.47 -26.84 -0.75
CA MET A 493 -23.18 -25.63 -1.15
C MET A 493 -22.19 -24.55 -1.64
N LEU A 494 -22.49 -23.82 -2.72
CA LEU A 494 -21.59 -22.81 -3.28
C LEU A 494 -22.31 -21.47 -3.51
N GLY A 495 -21.89 -20.44 -2.77
CA GLY A 495 -22.37 -19.07 -2.96
C GLY A 495 -21.70 -18.41 -4.15
N VAL A 496 -22.43 -18.22 -5.23
CA VAL A 496 -21.90 -17.76 -6.54
C VAL A 496 -22.50 -16.45 -7.03
N GLY A 497 -23.44 -15.87 -6.28
CA GLY A 497 -24.05 -14.59 -6.56
C GLY A 497 -24.56 -14.46 -8.00
N ALA A 498 -24.05 -13.46 -8.72
CA ALA A 498 -24.49 -13.13 -10.08
C ALA A 498 -24.01 -14.12 -11.17
N ALA A 499 -23.39 -15.24 -10.82
CA ALA A 499 -22.95 -16.25 -11.80
C ALA A 499 -24.09 -16.74 -12.70
N PHE A 500 -25.30 -16.85 -12.17
CA PHE A 500 -26.47 -17.31 -12.92
C PHE A 500 -26.79 -16.33 -14.05
N ASP A 501 -26.80 -15.03 -13.75
CA ASP A 501 -27.06 -13.98 -14.74
C ASP A 501 -25.93 -13.88 -15.79
N PHE A 502 -24.68 -14.13 -15.40
CA PHE A 502 -23.56 -14.13 -16.35
C PHE A 502 -23.64 -15.29 -17.35
N HIS A 503 -23.86 -16.51 -16.86
CA HIS A 503 -23.89 -17.70 -17.72
C HIS A 503 -25.17 -17.81 -18.54
N THR A 504 -26.25 -17.18 -18.07
CA THR A 504 -27.46 -17.00 -18.89
C THR A 504 -27.40 -15.75 -19.79
N GLY A 505 -26.27 -15.03 -19.84
CA GLY A 505 -26.06 -13.91 -20.77
C GLY A 505 -26.90 -12.66 -20.47
N ARG A 506 -27.56 -12.60 -19.30
CA ARG A 506 -28.35 -11.44 -18.85
C ARG A 506 -27.49 -10.27 -18.42
N VAL A 507 -26.27 -10.56 -17.93
CA VAL A 507 -25.28 -9.55 -17.53
C VAL A 507 -24.00 -9.79 -18.29
N THR A 508 -23.40 -8.71 -18.80
CA THR A 508 -22.13 -8.78 -19.52
C THR A 508 -20.96 -8.86 -18.54
N GLN A 509 -20.07 -9.83 -18.73
CA GLN A 509 -18.82 -9.91 -17.97
C GLN A 509 -17.77 -8.92 -18.50
N ALA A 510 -16.89 -8.44 -17.62
CA ALA A 510 -15.75 -7.62 -18.04
C ALA A 510 -14.80 -8.42 -18.95
N PRO A 511 -14.14 -7.80 -19.94
CA PRO A 511 -13.10 -8.47 -20.72
C PRO A 511 -12.03 -9.12 -19.84
N ARG A 512 -11.52 -10.30 -20.24
CA ARG A 512 -10.55 -11.08 -19.45
C ARG A 512 -9.30 -10.30 -19.04
N TRP A 513 -8.82 -9.38 -19.89
CA TRP A 513 -7.67 -8.53 -19.55
C TRP A 513 -7.99 -7.56 -18.40
N MET A 514 -9.22 -7.04 -18.31
CA MET A 514 -9.66 -6.18 -17.21
C MET A 514 -9.82 -6.97 -15.92
N GLN A 515 -10.39 -8.18 -16.02
CA GLN A 515 -10.53 -9.11 -14.90
C GLN A 515 -9.17 -9.42 -14.24
N ARG A 516 -8.16 -9.77 -15.06
CA ARG A 516 -6.80 -10.10 -14.60
C ARG A 516 -6.05 -8.89 -14.01
N ARG A 517 -6.36 -7.68 -14.46
CA ARG A 517 -5.77 -6.44 -13.95
C ARG A 517 -6.51 -5.84 -12.75
N GLY A 518 -7.60 -6.46 -12.28
CA GLY A 518 -8.41 -5.95 -11.17
C GLY A 518 -9.25 -4.73 -11.54
N LEU A 519 -9.57 -4.53 -12.83
CA LEU A 519 -10.37 -3.41 -13.34
C LEU A 519 -11.85 -3.76 -13.53
N GLU A 520 -12.28 -4.95 -13.12
CA GLU A 520 -13.66 -5.39 -13.27
C GLU A 520 -14.66 -4.52 -12.51
N TRP A 521 -14.29 -4.01 -11.32
CA TRP A 521 -15.14 -3.06 -10.59
C TRP A 521 -15.41 -1.79 -11.40
N PHE A 522 -14.43 -1.31 -12.17
CA PHE A 522 -14.56 -0.12 -13.01
C PHE A 522 -15.49 -0.40 -14.19
N PHE A 523 -15.31 -1.53 -14.86
CA PHE A 523 -16.20 -1.98 -15.93
C PHE A 523 -17.66 -2.06 -15.45
N ARG A 524 -17.90 -2.72 -14.30
CA ARG A 524 -19.24 -2.83 -13.74
C ARG A 524 -19.80 -1.48 -13.31
N LEU A 525 -18.98 -0.59 -12.76
CA LEU A 525 -19.39 0.78 -12.42
C LEU A 525 -19.86 1.56 -13.66
N CYS A 526 -19.20 1.39 -14.80
CA CYS A 526 -19.63 2.01 -16.06
C CYS A 526 -20.97 1.46 -16.55
N GLN A 527 -21.26 0.17 -16.31
CA GLN A 527 -22.54 -0.44 -16.71
C GLN A 527 -23.70 -0.11 -15.76
N GLU A 528 -23.44 -0.11 -14.45
CA GLU A 528 -24.46 0.11 -13.42
C GLU A 528 -24.08 1.26 -12.46
N PRO A 529 -23.86 2.49 -12.97
CA PRO A 529 -23.30 3.58 -12.18
C PRO A 529 -24.18 3.92 -10.98
N ARG A 530 -25.50 4.01 -11.17
CA ARG A 530 -26.47 4.36 -10.11
C ARG A 530 -26.48 3.37 -8.94
N ARG A 531 -26.25 2.07 -9.23
CA ARG A 531 -26.29 1.00 -8.23
C ARG A 531 -24.94 0.81 -7.53
N LEU A 532 -23.83 0.85 -8.28
CA LEU A 532 -22.53 0.42 -7.78
C LEU A 532 -21.64 1.54 -7.24
N TRP A 533 -21.90 2.81 -7.59
CA TRP A 533 -21.04 3.92 -7.16
C TRP A 533 -20.90 4.03 -5.64
N ARG A 534 -22.03 3.99 -4.90
CA ARG A 534 -22.00 4.05 -3.42
C ARG A 534 -21.24 2.87 -2.85
N ARG A 535 -21.51 1.66 -3.35
CA ARG A 535 -20.87 0.42 -2.89
C ARG A 535 -19.36 0.50 -3.05
N TYR A 536 -18.86 0.91 -4.23
CA TYR A 536 -17.42 0.97 -4.47
C TYR A 536 -16.76 2.14 -3.76
N SER A 537 -17.36 3.33 -3.75
CA SER A 537 -16.80 4.48 -3.05
C SER A 537 -16.68 4.25 -1.54
N ILE A 538 -17.60 3.49 -0.92
CA ILE A 538 -17.55 3.18 0.51
C ILE A 538 -16.67 1.96 0.79
N ASN A 539 -16.89 0.84 0.09
CA ASN A 539 -16.22 -0.42 0.44
C ASN A 539 -14.78 -0.46 -0.05
N ASN A 540 -14.45 0.06 -1.24
CA ASN A 540 -13.07 0.00 -1.73
C ASN A 540 -12.17 0.97 -0.96
N THR A 541 -12.66 2.19 -0.65
CA THR A 541 -11.90 3.12 0.19
C THR A 541 -11.76 2.59 1.61
N GLY A 542 -12.85 2.11 2.22
CA GLY A 542 -12.85 1.48 3.54
C GLY A 542 -11.88 0.29 3.61
N PHE A 543 -11.84 -0.54 2.56
CA PHE A 543 -10.89 -1.64 2.47
C PHE A 543 -9.45 -1.16 2.46
N ILE A 544 -9.11 -0.15 1.65
CA ILE A 544 -7.76 0.42 1.62
C ILE A 544 -7.37 0.98 3.01
N PHE A 545 -8.25 1.72 3.67
CA PHE A 545 -7.98 2.27 5.00
C PHE A 545 -7.86 1.20 6.08
N ALA A 546 -8.61 0.10 5.98
CA ALA A 546 -8.56 -1.00 6.95
C ALA A 546 -7.35 -1.92 6.71
N ILE A 547 -7.04 -2.22 5.46
CA ILE A 547 -5.98 -3.17 5.09
C ILE A 547 -4.59 -2.59 5.33
N LEU A 548 -4.38 -1.29 5.11
CA LEU A 548 -3.07 -0.65 5.30
C LEU A 548 -2.51 -0.86 6.73
N PRO A 549 -3.25 -0.58 7.81
CA PRO A 549 -2.82 -0.92 9.16
C PRO A 549 -2.49 -2.40 9.38
N GLN A 550 -3.22 -3.32 8.75
CA GLN A 550 -2.91 -4.75 8.83
C GLN A 550 -1.59 -5.08 8.12
N LEU A 551 -1.39 -4.59 6.90
CA LEU A 551 -0.17 -4.84 6.11
C LEU A 551 1.07 -4.19 6.75
N MET A 552 0.89 -3.08 7.46
CA MET A 552 1.94 -2.40 8.21
C MET A 552 2.15 -2.98 9.62
N ASN A 553 1.44 -4.05 9.98
CA ASN A 553 1.47 -4.66 11.30
C ASN A 553 1.13 -3.70 12.46
N LEU A 554 0.37 -2.63 12.16
CA LEU A 554 -0.11 -1.64 13.13
C LEU A 554 -1.42 -2.08 13.80
N LYS A 555 -2.18 -2.97 13.15
CA LYS A 555 -3.43 -3.50 13.67
C LYS A 555 -3.57 -4.98 13.33
N LYS A 556 -3.82 -5.81 14.35
CA LYS A 556 -4.07 -7.24 14.19
C LYS A 556 -5.57 -7.51 14.06
N TYR A 557 -5.90 -8.47 13.20
CA TYR A 557 -7.26 -8.94 12.99
C TYR A 557 -7.27 -10.45 13.20
N PRO A 558 -7.56 -10.99 14.39
CA PRO A 558 -7.54 -12.44 14.61
C PRO A 558 -8.58 -13.13 13.72
N ILE A 559 -8.25 -14.33 13.23
CA ILE A 559 -9.22 -15.22 12.57
C ILE A 559 -9.95 -15.97 13.69
N GLU A 560 -11.20 -15.61 13.93
CA GLU A 560 -12.10 -16.37 14.81
C GLU A 560 -12.47 -17.68 14.11
N LYS A 561 -12.30 -18.82 14.79
CA LYS A 561 -12.68 -20.15 14.30
C LYS A 561 -14.14 -20.45 14.59
#